data_AF-A0A0A7GE12-F1
#
_entry.id   AF-A0A0A7GE12-F1
#
_cell.length_a   1.000
_cell.length_b   1.000
_cell.length_c   1.000
_cell.angle_alpha   90.00
_cell.angle_beta   90.00
_cell.angle_gamma   90.00
#
_symmetry.space_group_name_H-M   'P 1'
#
loop_
_entity.id
_entity.type
_entity.pdbx_description
1 polymer ?
#
loop_
_entity_poly.entity_id
_entity_poly.type
_entity_poly.pdbx_seq_one_letter_code
_entity_poly.pdbx_strand_id
1 'polypeptide(L)'
;MDFITFILTAVFISLSGVLAPGPMLALTLTEGRMNRLAGIEISAGHAIVELPIIAGLFMAGKSFEMGIFREILALSGGILMLYLAFRELKDKNSEIRIKGILSGIAVSALNPYFIIWWLTIGFTLILISMNFGPAGIVAFAIAHVACDFGWYGGVALFANRISGMKNINRILSIISASILAVFGLYFIVSSIRALHLYFR
;
A
#
# COMPACT_ATOMS: atom_id res chain seq x y z
N MET A 1 1.20 18.97 -17.01
CA MET A 1 0.25 19.01 -15.88
C MET A 1 0.76 20.07 -14.91
N ASP A 2 -0.09 21.00 -14.47
CA ASP A 2 0.26 21.98 -13.44
C ASP A 2 0.26 21.36 -12.04
N PHE A 3 0.75 22.12 -11.05
CA PHE A 3 0.95 21.64 -9.68
C PHE A 3 -0.36 21.25 -8.98
N ILE A 4 -1.43 22.02 -9.16
CA ILE A 4 -2.70 21.76 -8.48
C ILE A 4 -3.34 20.49 -9.07
N THR A 5 -3.35 20.39 -10.39
CA THR A 5 -3.84 19.20 -11.09
C THR A 5 -3.06 17.95 -10.70
N PHE A 6 -1.74 18.06 -10.50
CA PHE A 6 -0.93 16.94 -9.99
C PHE A 6 -1.38 16.50 -8.59
N ILE A 7 -1.50 17.42 -7.64
CA ILE A 7 -1.87 17.09 -6.26
C ILE A 7 -3.27 16.48 -6.20
N LEU A 8 -4.24 17.02 -6.94
CA LEU A 8 -5.58 16.44 -7.02
C LEU A 8 -5.54 15.02 -7.60
N THR A 9 -4.79 14.81 -8.68
CA THR A 9 -4.61 13.50 -9.29
C THR A 9 -3.96 12.52 -8.30
N ALA A 10 -2.93 12.95 -7.59
CA ALA A 10 -2.27 12.14 -6.57
C ALA A 10 -3.23 11.77 -5.45
N VAL A 11 -4.06 12.70 -4.95
CA VAL A 11 -5.08 12.42 -3.93
C VAL A 11 -6.08 11.38 -4.43
N PHE A 12 -6.65 11.54 -5.63
CA PHE A 12 -7.61 10.57 -6.17
C PHE A 12 -7.01 9.17 -6.36
N ILE A 13 -5.77 9.10 -6.86
CA ILE A 13 -5.06 7.82 -7.02
C ILE A 13 -4.75 7.21 -5.65
N SER A 14 -4.32 8.01 -4.68
CA SER A 14 -4.01 7.54 -3.32
C SER A 14 -5.26 7.00 -2.63
N LEU A 15 -6.38 7.74 -2.69
CA LEU A 15 -7.67 7.27 -2.20
C LEU A 15 -8.06 5.93 -2.85
N SER A 16 -7.88 5.77 -4.17
CA SER A 16 -8.17 4.48 -4.82
C SER A 16 -7.36 3.31 -4.27
N GLY A 17 -6.11 3.55 -3.85
CA GLY A 17 -5.25 2.55 -3.23
C GLY A 17 -5.70 2.20 -1.81
N VAL A 18 -6.01 3.21 -1.01
CA VAL A 18 -6.36 3.10 0.41
C VAL A 18 -7.78 2.55 0.64
N LEU A 19 -8.68 2.79 -0.32
CA LEU A 19 -10.03 2.22 -0.35
C LEU A 19 -10.04 0.71 -0.67
N ALA A 20 -8.94 0.16 -1.19
CA ALA A 20 -8.87 -1.24 -1.57
C ALA A 20 -9.05 -2.17 -0.35
N PRO A 21 -9.87 -3.22 -0.46
CA PRO A 21 -10.03 -4.19 0.61
C PRO A 21 -8.71 -4.93 0.84
N GLY A 22 -8.28 -5.03 2.10
CA GLY A 22 -6.95 -5.54 2.43
C GLY A 22 -6.74 -5.77 3.93
N PRO A 23 -5.55 -6.26 4.32
CA PRO A 23 -5.22 -6.54 5.72
C PRO A 23 -5.21 -5.28 6.57
N MET A 24 -4.82 -4.12 6.03
CA MET A 24 -4.91 -2.82 6.73
C MET A 24 -6.35 -2.42 7.05
N LEU A 25 -7.27 -2.61 6.10
CA LEU A 25 -8.69 -2.34 6.31
C LEU A 25 -9.29 -3.29 7.34
N ALA A 26 -8.96 -4.59 7.26
CA ALA A 26 -9.41 -5.60 8.22
C ALA A 26 -8.88 -5.34 9.64
N LEU A 27 -7.61 -4.93 9.76
CA LEU A 27 -7.00 -4.49 11.01
C LEU A 27 -7.74 -3.28 11.60
N THR A 28 -7.96 -2.25 10.77
CA THR A 28 -8.63 -1.01 11.18
C THR A 28 -10.06 -1.27 11.64
N LEU A 29 -10.80 -2.15 10.96
CA LEU A 29 -12.13 -2.57 11.40
C LEU A 29 -12.09 -3.35 12.71
N THR A 30 -11.07 -4.17 12.93
CA THR A 30 -10.95 -4.98 14.15
C THR A 30 -10.61 -4.12 15.36
N GLU A 31 -9.58 -3.28 15.26
CA GLU A 31 -9.17 -2.40 16.35
C GLU A 31 -10.14 -1.24 16.56
N GLY A 32 -10.74 -0.71 15.49
CA GLY A 32 -11.73 0.37 15.51
C GLY A 32 -12.96 0.07 16.35
N ARG A 33 -13.30 -1.21 16.52
CA ARG A 33 -14.41 -1.64 17.41
C ARG A 33 -14.12 -1.34 18.87
N MET A 34 -12.87 -1.52 19.27
CA MET A 34 -12.41 -1.34 20.65
C MET A 34 -11.95 0.09 20.92
N ASN A 35 -11.34 0.74 19.92
CA ASN A 35 -10.83 2.10 20.03
C ASN A 35 -11.15 2.90 18.75
N ARG A 36 -11.96 3.95 18.88
CA ARG A 36 -12.31 4.84 17.76
C ARG A 36 -11.11 5.58 17.16
N LEU A 37 -10.03 5.75 17.94
CA LEU A 37 -8.79 6.39 17.49
C LEU A 37 -7.81 5.40 16.85
N ALA A 38 -8.12 4.09 16.83
CA ALA A 38 -7.23 3.07 16.28
C ALA A 38 -6.83 3.36 14.83
N GLY A 39 -7.73 3.93 14.02
CA GLY A 39 -7.43 4.30 12.64
C GLY A 39 -6.31 5.34 12.51
N ILE A 40 -6.24 6.30 13.43
CA ILE A 40 -5.17 7.30 13.48
C ILE A 40 -3.86 6.67 13.93
N GLU A 41 -3.91 5.81 14.95
CA GLU A 41 -2.74 5.08 15.44
C GLU A 41 -2.14 4.16 14.36
N ILE A 42 -3.00 3.40 13.67
CA ILE A 42 -2.64 2.52 12.57
C ILE A 42 -2.04 3.34 11.41
N SER A 43 -2.66 4.48 11.06
CA SER A 43 -2.14 5.37 10.00
C SER A 43 -0.78 5.98 10.36
N ALA A 44 -0.56 6.32 11.64
CA ALA A 44 0.75 6.77 12.09
C ALA A 44 1.80 5.67 11.95
N GLY A 45 1.46 4.42 12.30
CA GLY A 45 2.30 3.26 12.06
C GLY A 45 2.59 3.02 10.57
N HIS A 46 1.57 3.20 9.73
CA HIS A 46 1.69 3.13 8.27
C HIS A 46 2.68 4.16 7.72
N ALA A 47 2.51 5.42 8.12
CA ALA A 47 3.36 6.54 7.72
C ALA A 47 4.84 6.34 8.13
N ILE A 48 5.10 5.68 9.26
CA ILE A 48 6.47 5.33 9.70
C ILE A 48 7.17 4.40 8.70
N VAL A 49 6.43 3.50 8.05
CA VAL A 49 6.98 2.61 7.01
C VAL A 49 7.01 3.30 5.66
N GLU A 50 5.97 4.07 5.36
CA GLU A 50 5.76 4.71 4.07
C GLU A 50 6.74 5.84 3.78
N LEU A 51 6.96 6.76 4.72
CA LEU A 51 7.81 7.93 4.50
C LEU A 51 9.26 7.54 4.14
N PRO A 52 9.89 6.53 4.79
CA PRO A 52 11.17 5.98 4.34
C PRO A 52 11.14 5.41 2.91
N ILE A 53 10.05 4.74 2.51
CA ILE A 53 9.89 4.21 1.15
C ILE A 53 9.82 5.37 0.14
N ILE A 54 9.02 6.40 0.41
CA ILE A 54 8.92 7.60 -0.44
C ILE A 54 10.29 8.24 -0.60
N ALA A 55 11.02 8.45 0.50
CA ALA A 55 12.35 9.04 0.49
C ALA A 55 13.35 8.18 -0.31
N GLY A 56 13.36 6.86 -0.07
CA GLY A 56 14.23 5.92 -0.77
C GLY A 56 13.96 5.87 -2.28
N LEU A 57 12.69 5.84 -2.68
CA LEU A 57 12.27 5.86 -4.07
C LEU A 57 12.60 7.20 -4.76
N PHE A 58 12.42 8.32 -4.07
CA PHE A 58 12.82 9.63 -4.58
C PHE A 58 14.34 9.71 -4.81
N MET A 59 15.15 9.18 -3.88
CA MET A 59 16.60 9.09 -4.06
C MET A 59 16.99 8.15 -5.20
N ALA A 60 16.32 7.00 -5.32
CA ALA A 60 16.56 6.06 -6.41
C ALA A 60 16.22 6.66 -7.78
N GLY A 61 15.09 7.38 -7.89
CA GLY A 61 14.67 8.07 -9.11
C GLY A 61 15.60 9.19 -9.57
N LYS A 62 16.42 9.75 -8.66
CA LYS A 62 17.48 10.72 -9.01
C LYS A 62 18.76 10.08 -9.54
N SER A 63 19.02 8.83 -9.18
CA SER A 63 20.37 8.23 -9.27
C SER A 63 20.46 7.02 -10.21
N PHE A 64 19.34 6.42 -10.61
CA PHE A 64 19.35 5.17 -11.39
C PHE A 64 18.65 5.31 -12.74
N GLU A 65 19.34 4.90 -13.81
CA GLU A 65 18.66 4.41 -15.02
C GLU A 65 17.98 3.08 -14.66
N MET A 66 16.65 3.14 -14.50
CA MET A 66 15.77 2.08 -14.01
C MET A 66 15.57 0.93 -15.02
N GLY A 67 16.65 0.43 -15.60
CA GLY A 67 16.64 -0.69 -16.54
C GLY A 67 16.32 -2.02 -15.86
N ILE A 68 17.28 -2.93 -15.83
CA ILE A 68 17.09 -4.31 -15.33
C ILE A 68 16.64 -4.37 -13.85
N PHE A 69 17.00 -3.36 -13.05
CA PHE A 69 16.68 -3.30 -11.62
C PHE A 69 15.17 -3.22 -11.36
N ARG A 70 14.43 -2.50 -12.22
CA ARG A 70 12.96 -2.43 -12.15
C ARG A 70 12.34 -3.82 -12.33
N GLU A 71 12.89 -4.62 -13.24
CA GLU A 71 12.35 -5.96 -13.52
C GLU A 71 12.66 -6.97 -12.41
N ILE A 72 13.84 -6.85 -11.78
CA ILE A 72 14.19 -7.66 -10.60
C ILE A 72 13.25 -7.35 -9.43
N LEU A 73 12.97 -6.07 -9.19
CA LEU A 73 12.02 -5.63 -8.15
C LEU A 73 10.59 -6.12 -8.44
N ALA A 74 10.13 -6.00 -9.69
CA ALA A 74 8.80 -6.44 -10.09
C ALA A 74 8.65 -7.97 -9.98
N LEU A 75 9.66 -8.76 -10.37
CA LEU A 75 9.66 -10.22 -10.19
C LEU A 75 9.61 -10.61 -8.71
N SER A 76 10.46 -9.97 -7.89
CA SER A 76 10.52 -10.22 -6.44
C SER A 76 9.21 -9.87 -5.74
N GLY A 77 8.60 -8.74 -6.14
CA GLY A 77 7.27 -8.34 -5.70
C GLY A 77 6.19 -9.37 -6.07
N GLY A 78 6.19 -9.86 -7.31
CA GLY A 78 5.20 -10.83 -7.76
C GLY A 78 5.23 -12.16 -6.98
N ILE A 79 6.42 -12.67 -6.66
CA ILE A 79 6.59 -13.87 -5.81
C ILE A 79 6.07 -13.62 -4.39
N LEU A 80 6.43 -12.47 -3.80
CA LEU A 80 6.00 -12.08 -2.46
C LEU A 80 4.47 -11.94 -2.38
N MET A 81 3.83 -11.37 -3.41
CA MET A 81 2.37 -11.28 -3.52
C MET A 81 1.69 -12.64 -3.49
N LEU A 82 2.20 -13.64 -4.23
CA LEU A 82 1.63 -14.99 -4.23
C LEU A 82 1.74 -15.64 -2.85
N TYR A 83 2.89 -15.49 -2.18
CA TYR A 83 3.10 -16.00 -0.83
C TYR A 83 2.10 -15.42 0.17
N LEU A 84 1.84 -14.12 0.08
CA LEU A 84 0.95 -13.40 1.00
C LEU A 84 -0.53 -13.61 0.68
N ALA A 85 -0.91 -13.76 -0.60
CA ALA A 85 -2.25 -14.23 -0.98
C ALA A 85 -2.55 -15.60 -0.34
N PHE A 86 -1.59 -16.52 -0.39
CA PHE A 86 -1.72 -17.82 0.25
C PHE A 86 -1.82 -17.71 1.78
N ARG A 87 -0.98 -16.88 2.40
CA ARG A 87 -0.98 -16.69 3.86
C ARG A 87 -2.29 -16.08 4.35
N GLU A 88 -2.79 -15.05 3.67
CA GLU A 88 -4.06 -14.36 3.95
C GLU A 88 -5.25 -15.35 3.95
N LEU A 89 -5.26 -16.31 3.01
CA LEU A 89 -6.32 -17.34 2.95
C LEU A 89 -6.14 -18.48 3.96
N LYS A 90 -4.91 -18.75 4.40
CA LYS A 90 -4.57 -19.84 5.31
C LYS A 90 -4.72 -19.46 6.78
N ASP A 91 -4.48 -18.21 7.13
CA ASP A 91 -4.52 -17.75 8.51
C ASP A 91 -5.97 -17.53 8.97
N LYS A 92 -6.48 -18.44 9.81
CA LYS A 92 -7.76 -18.25 10.49
C LYS A 92 -7.51 -17.42 11.75
N ASN A 93 -7.84 -16.13 11.71
CA ASN A 93 -7.84 -15.25 12.88
C ASN A 93 -6.58 -15.38 13.75
N SER A 94 -5.40 -15.11 13.19
CA SER A 94 -4.29 -14.74 14.08
C SER A 94 -4.68 -13.39 14.72
N GLU A 95 -5.12 -13.43 15.97
CA GLU A 95 -5.28 -12.21 16.76
C GLU A 95 -3.90 -11.55 16.82
N ILE A 96 -3.72 -10.48 16.04
CA ILE A 96 -2.53 -9.65 16.15
C ILE A 96 -2.59 -9.07 17.57
N ARG A 97 -1.76 -9.63 18.46
CA ARG A 97 -1.68 -9.21 19.87
C ARG A 97 -1.12 -7.79 20.03
N ILE A 98 -0.52 -7.29 18.96
CA ILE A 98 0.07 -5.97 18.84
C ILE A 98 -1.02 -5.02 18.28
N LYS A 99 -1.12 -3.79 18.80
CA LYS A 99 -2.19 -2.84 18.45
C LYS A 99 -1.65 -1.46 18.10
N GLY A 100 -2.50 -0.62 17.51
CA GLY A 100 -2.24 0.78 17.19
C GLY A 100 -1.08 0.97 16.22
N ILE A 101 -0.11 1.80 16.60
CA ILE A 101 1.04 2.15 15.75
C ILE A 101 1.84 0.90 15.36
N LEU A 102 2.08 -0.01 16.29
CA LEU A 102 2.92 -1.18 16.04
C LEU A 102 2.24 -2.18 15.08
N SER A 103 0.91 -2.33 15.14
CA SER A 103 0.18 -3.15 14.17
C SER A 103 0.14 -2.48 12.80
N GLY A 104 0.00 -1.15 12.75
CA GLY A 104 0.16 -0.36 11.52
C GLY A 104 1.52 -0.59 10.85
N ILE A 105 2.62 -0.52 11.61
CA ILE A 105 3.97 -0.83 11.09
C ILE A 105 4.05 -2.26 10.57
N ALA A 106 3.64 -3.24 11.40
CA ALA A 106 3.78 -4.65 11.07
C ALA A 106 2.97 -5.03 9.82
N VAL A 107 1.71 -4.61 9.73
CA VAL A 107 0.87 -4.91 8.57
C VAL A 107 1.39 -4.19 7.34
N SER A 108 1.86 -2.94 7.44
CA SER A 108 2.40 -2.22 6.28
C SER A 108 3.67 -2.87 5.73
N ALA A 109 4.64 -3.17 6.60
CA ALA A 109 5.91 -3.77 6.21
C ALA A 109 5.73 -5.19 5.63
N LEU A 110 4.71 -5.92 6.07
CA LEU A 110 4.42 -7.28 5.61
C LEU A 110 3.36 -7.34 4.51
N ASN A 111 2.77 -6.21 4.10
CA ASN A 111 1.74 -6.15 3.08
C ASN A 111 2.38 -5.95 1.69
N PRO A 112 2.32 -6.95 0.79
CA PRO A 112 2.99 -6.84 -0.49
C PRO A 112 2.26 -5.91 -1.45
N TYR A 113 0.94 -5.77 -1.30
CA TYR A 113 0.15 -4.86 -2.10
C TYR A 113 0.63 -3.43 -1.85
N PHE A 114 0.86 -3.08 -0.59
CA PHE A 114 1.42 -1.78 -0.22
C PHE A 114 2.81 -1.56 -0.84
N ILE A 115 3.73 -2.53 -0.70
CA ILE A 115 5.09 -2.42 -1.26
C ILE A 115 5.04 -2.26 -2.78
N ILE A 116 4.22 -3.07 -3.47
CA ILE A 116 4.12 -3.04 -4.93
C ILE A 116 3.43 -1.79 -5.44
N TRP A 117 2.40 -1.33 -4.75
CA TRP A 117 1.76 -0.07 -5.07
C TRP A 117 2.80 1.05 -5.07
N TRP A 118 3.67 1.09 -4.05
CA TRP A 118 4.77 2.05 -3.98
C TRP A 118 5.83 1.86 -5.07
N LEU A 119 6.21 0.62 -5.40
CA LEU A 119 7.18 0.34 -6.47
C LEU A 119 6.63 0.65 -7.88
N THR A 120 5.33 0.85 -8.04
CA THR A 120 4.69 1.08 -9.34
C THR A 120 3.99 2.43 -9.42
N ILE A 121 2.75 2.50 -8.94
CA ILE A 121 1.92 3.71 -8.97
C ILE A 121 2.57 4.81 -8.14
N GLY A 122 2.95 4.50 -6.89
CA GLY A 122 3.61 5.44 -6.00
C GLY A 122 4.92 5.98 -6.59
N PHE A 123 5.74 5.11 -7.17
CA PHE A 123 6.98 5.54 -7.80
C PHE A 123 6.74 6.44 -9.02
N THR A 124 5.72 6.15 -9.83
CA THR A 124 5.31 7.02 -10.94
C THR A 124 4.89 8.40 -10.44
N LEU A 125 4.12 8.47 -9.35
CA LEU A 125 3.73 9.73 -8.72
C LEU A 125 4.93 10.50 -8.15
N ILE A 126 5.90 9.79 -7.56
CA ILE A 126 7.16 10.38 -7.10
C ILE A 126 7.91 10.99 -8.29
N LEU A 127 8.09 10.27 -9.40
CA LEU A 127 8.76 10.77 -10.60
C LEU A 127 8.06 12.00 -11.18
N ILE A 128 6.72 12.01 -11.22
CA ILE A 128 5.95 13.17 -11.68
C ILE A 128 6.13 14.35 -10.71
N SER A 129 6.14 14.09 -9.39
CA SER A 129 6.33 15.13 -8.35
C SER A 129 7.67 15.86 -8.48
N MET A 130 8.70 15.19 -9.00
CA MET A 130 10.05 15.74 -9.17
C MET A 130 10.07 16.92 -10.15
N ASN A 131 9.10 17.01 -11.08
CA ASN A 131 8.95 18.15 -11.99
C ASN A 131 8.63 19.46 -11.26
N PHE A 132 8.17 19.39 -10.00
CA PHE A 132 7.86 20.54 -9.15
C PHE A 132 8.93 20.79 -8.08
N GLY A 133 10.11 20.16 -8.22
CA GLY A 133 11.22 20.27 -7.28
C GLY A 133 10.92 19.67 -5.89
N PRO A 134 11.73 20.00 -4.86
CA PRO A 134 11.56 19.46 -3.51
C PRO A 134 10.19 19.77 -2.87
N ALA A 135 9.56 20.88 -3.23
CA ALA A 135 8.20 21.19 -2.76
C ALA A 135 7.17 20.20 -3.29
N GLY A 136 7.37 19.67 -4.51
CA GLY A 136 6.52 18.65 -5.13
C GLY A 136 6.44 17.36 -4.33
N ILE A 137 7.59 16.82 -3.94
CA ILE A 137 7.65 15.56 -3.19
C ILE A 137 7.07 15.71 -1.78
N VAL A 138 7.32 16.84 -1.11
CA VAL A 138 6.77 17.12 0.24
C VAL A 138 5.26 17.26 0.17
N ALA A 139 4.74 18.05 -0.78
CA ALA A 139 3.30 18.23 -0.94
C ALA A 139 2.61 16.92 -1.32
N PHE A 140 3.21 16.11 -2.20
CA PHE A 140 2.72 14.78 -2.52
C PHE A 140 2.67 13.86 -1.29
N ALA A 141 3.76 13.77 -0.52
CA ALA A 141 3.81 12.92 0.66
C ALA A 141 2.76 13.33 1.70
N ILE A 142 2.60 14.63 1.97
CA ILE A 142 1.57 15.13 2.89
C ILE A 142 0.17 14.77 2.37
N ALA A 143 -0.10 15.00 1.08
CA ALA A 143 -1.41 14.72 0.49
C ALA A 143 -1.73 13.21 0.51
N HIS A 144 -0.75 12.36 0.23
CA HIS A 144 -0.88 10.90 0.26
C HIS A 144 -1.18 10.41 1.69
N VAL A 145 -0.32 10.74 2.65
CA VAL A 145 -0.48 10.35 4.05
C VAL A 145 -1.80 10.86 4.62
N ALA A 146 -2.23 12.07 4.25
CA ALA A 146 -3.53 12.60 4.66
C ALA A 146 -4.71 11.73 4.19
N CYS A 147 -4.60 11.05 3.05
CA CYS A 147 -5.59 10.09 2.58
C CYS A 147 -5.69 8.87 3.52
N ASP A 148 -4.57 8.34 4.00
CA ASP A 148 -4.55 7.24 4.96
C ASP A 148 -5.22 7.61 6.27
N PHE A 149 -4.80 8.74 6.85
CA PHE A 149 -5.36 9.23 8.10
C PHE A 149 -6.87 9.51 7.98
N GLY A 150 -7.29 10.12 6.87
CA GLY A 150 -8.69 10.40 6.59
C GLY A 150 -9.51 9.12 6.45
N TRP A 151 -9.02 8.15 5.66
CA TRP A 151 -9.74 6.91 5.43
C TRP A 151 -9.76 6.00 6.66
N TYR A 152 -8.60 5.59 7.17
CA TYR A 152 -8.54 4.64 8.28
C TYR A 152 -9.11 5.26 9.56
N GLY A 153 -8.90 6.57 9.79
CA GLY A 153 -9.59 7.31 10.85
C GLY A 153 -11.11 7.21 10.73
N GLY A 154 -11.66 7.46 9.53
CA GLY A 154 -13.08 7.28 9.24
C GLY A 154 -13.58 5.85 9.45
N VAL A 155 -12.86 4.86 8.91
CA VAL A 155 -13.21 3.43 9.07
C VAL A 155 -13.25 3.04 10.55
N ALA A 156 -12.26 3.45 11.35
CA ALA A 156 -12.22 3.14 12.78
C ALA A 156 -13.38 3.78 13.54
N LEU A 157 -13.76 5.03 13.22
CA LEU A 157 -14.90 5.71 13.82
C LEU A 157 -16.22 4.96 13.56
N PHE A 158 -16.38 4.39 12.36
CA PHE A 158 -17.59 3.67 11.97
C PHE A 158 -17.48 2.15 12.10
N ALA A 159 -16.37 1.61 12.62
CA ALA A 159 -16.09 0.18 12.69
C ALA A 159 -17.17 -0.61 13.43
N ASN A 160 -17.74 -0.06 14.51
CA ASN A 160 -18.84 -0.69 15.25
C ASN A 160 -20.13 -0.86 14.44
N ARG A 161 -20.37 0.00 13.43
CA ARG A 161 -21.51 -0.14 12.51
C ARG A 161 -21.17 -1.07 11.34
N ILE A 162 -19.96 -0.97 10.80
CA ILE A 162 -19.50 -1.74 9.63
C ILE A 162 -19.29 -3.22 9.97
N SER A 163 -18.73 -3.52 11.15
CA SER A 163 -18.42 -4.89 11.60
C SER A 163 -19.64 -5.71 12.05
N GLY A 164 -20.84 -5.11 12.12
CA GLY A 164 -22.07 -5.86 12.43
C GLY A 164 -22.45 -6.88 11.35
N MET A 165 -21.86 -6.75 10.16
CA MET A 165 -22.04 -7.68 9.05
C MET A 165 -21.21 -8.95 9.26
N LYS A 166 -21.90 -10.08 9.47
CA LYS A 166 -21.24 -11.39 9.54
C LYS A 166 -20.38 -11.61 8.29
N ASN A 167 -19.18 -12.15 8.47
CA ASN A 167 -18.23 -12.51 7.41
C ASN A 167 -17.54 -11.37 6.67
N ILE A 168 -17.73 -10.09 7.02
CA ILE A 168 -17.11 -8.98 6.28
C ILE A 168 -15.58 -9.09 6.23
N ASN A 169 -14.93 -9.41 7.35
CA ASN A 169 -13.48 -9.62 7.38
C ASN A 169 -13.02 -10.77 6.47
N ARG A 170 -13.82 -11.85 6.40
CA ARG A 170 -13.52 -13.00 5.53
C ARG A 170 -13.70 -12.65 4.05
N ILE A 171 -14.74 -11.89 3.71
CA ILE A 171 -14.99 -11.40 2.34
C ILE A 171 -13.83 -10.48 1.91
N LEU A 172 -13.47 -9.51 2.76
CA LEU A 172 -12.35 -8.60 2.50
C LEU A 172 -11.03 -9.34 2.33
N SER A 173 -10.76 -10.34 3.16
CA SER A 173 -9.57 -11.20 3.08
C SER A 173 -9.53 -12.00 1.76
N ILE A 174 -10.65 -12.59 1.33
CA ILE A 174 -10.75 -13.29 0.04
C ILE A 174 -10.53 -12.33 -1.14
N ILE A 175 -11.15 -11.15 -1.11
CA ILE A 175 -10.98 -10.17 -2.19
C ILE A 175 -9.52 -9.71 -2.25
N SER A 176 -8.93 -9.35 -1.11
CA SER A 176 -7.51 -8.98 -0.98
C SER A 176 -6.60 -10.07 -1.54
N ALA A 177 -6.73 -11.32 -1.06
CA ALA A 177 -5.92 -12.43 -1.53
C ALA A 177 -6.07 -12.69 -3.03
N SER A 178 -7.28 -12.52 -3.57
CA SER A 178 -7.53 -12.66 -5.02
C SER A 178 -6.82 -11.57 -5.81
N ILE A 179 -6.88 -10.31 -5.36
CA ILE A 179 -6.18 -9.18 -5.97
C ILE A 179 -4.66 -9.43 -5.94
N LEU A 180 -4.11 -9.79 -4.78
CA LEU A 180 -2.68 -10.12 -4.64
C LEU A 180 -2.27 -11.26 -5.60
N ALA A 181 -3.09 -12.31 -5.71
CA ALA A 181 -2.78 -13.44 -6.58
C ALA A 181 -2.72 -13.04 -8.07
N VAL A 182 -3.70 -12.24 -8.53
CA VAL A 182 -3.77 -11.75 -9.91
C VAL A 182 -2.58 -10.85 -10.25
N PHE A 183 -2.30 -9.84 -9.41
CA PHE A 183 -1.17 -8.94 -9.63
C PHE A 183 0.18 -9.66 -9.49
N GLY A 184 0.29 -10.61 -8.57
CA GLY A 184 1.48 -11.42 -8.39
C GLY A 184 1.85 -12.21 -9.65
N LEU A 185 0.86 -12.90 -10.25
CA LEU A 185 1.05 -13.61 -11.53
C LEU A 185 1.40 -12.65 -12.66
N TYR A 186 0.68 -11.52 -12.77
CA TYR A 186 0.93 -10.54 -13.81
C TYR A 186 2.37 -10.00 -13.77
N PHE A 187 2.89 -9.65 -12.60
CA PHE A 187 4.25 -9.16 -12.43
C PHE A 187 5.31 -10.21 -12.75
N ILE A 188 5.13 -11.45 -12.31
CA ILE A 188 6.06 -12.54 -12.64
C ILE A 188 6.14 -12.73 -14.16
N VAL A 189 5.00 -12.81 -14.85
CA VAL A 189 4.97 -13.01 -16.31
C VAL A 189 5.55 -11.81 -17.06
N SER A 190 5.16 -10.59 -16.66
CA SER A 190 5.66 -9.34 -17.22
C SER A 190 7.19 -9.25 -17.11
N SER A 191 7.73 -9.46 -15.91
CA SER A 191 9.16 -9.29 -15.64
C SER A 191 10.00 -10.39 -16.27
N ILE A 192 9.52 -11.63 -16.35
CA ILE A 192 10.23 -12.69 -17.09
C ILE A 192 10.36 -12.33 -18.56
N ARG A 193 9.29 -11.80 -19.19
CA ARG A 193 9.33 -11.36 -20.60
C ARG A 193 10.30 -10.19 -20.79
N ALA A 194 10.27 -9.21 -19.90
CA ALA A 194 11.14 -8.05 -19.96
C ALA A 194 12.62 -8.42 -19.72
N LEU A 195 12.92 -9.26 -18.73
CA LEU A 195 14.28 -9.75 -18.48
C LEU A 195 14.85 -10.54 -19.66
N HIS A 196 14.03 -11.34 -20.35
CA HIS A 196 14.48 -12.06 -21.55
C HIS A 196 15.01 -11.11 -22.63
N LEU A 197 14.46 -9.90 -22.74
CA LEU A 197 14.91 -8.89 -23.71
C LEU A 197 16.23 -8.22 -23.33
N TYR A 198 16.62 -8.23 -22.05
CA TYR A 198 17.90 -7.67 -21.59
C TYR A 198 19.09 -8.61 -21.81
N PHE A 199 18.86 -9.92 -21.88
CA PHE A 199 19.91 -10.94 -22.01
C PHE A 199 20.05 -11.49 -23.44
N ARG A 200 19.57 -10.77 -24.44
CA ARG A 200 19.63 -11.13 -25.86
C ARG A 200 20.42 -10.09 -26.64
#